data_AF-A0A1S3FI85-F1
#
_entry.id   AF-A0A1S3FI85-F1
#
_cell.length_a   1.000
_cell.length_b   1.000
_cell.length_c   1.000
_cell.angle_alpha   90.00
_cell.angle_beta   90.00
_cell.angle_gamma   90.00
#
_symmetry.space_group_name_H-M   'P 1'
#
loop_
_entity.id
_entity.type
_entity.pdbx_description
1 polymer ?
#
loop_
_entity_poly.entity_id
_entity_poly.type
_entity_poly.pdbx_seq_one_letter_code
_entity_poly.pdbx_strand_id
1 'polypeptide(L)'
;MVQPHLLLTALMLCSSPACSPGSPVPWSPGHQLKEILRLLVQLQMTPSHKCLDDNRPEFRLTIQKTEATCVNQLMLQHIFNLFKTQEARAAWDTQVLKELLSRLAESLEPLVKSREEPVFCTQPRLALLKYFRSRFCYLQKEQYSSCAWEIVREDVRKSLSHISDFHTEVSN
;
A
#
# COMPACT_ATOMS: atom_id res chain seq x y z
N MET A 1 -66.68 36.97 22.19
CA MET A 1 -65.96 35.95 22.99
C MET A 1 -64.56 35.83 22.40
N VAL A 2 -63.61 36.54 23.02
CA VAL A 2 -62.39 36.02 23.67
C VAL A 2 -61.37 35.44 22.69
N GLN A 3 -60.36 36.27 22.47
CA GLN A 3 -59.02 36.00 21.96
C GLN A 3 -58.29 34.93 22.79
N PRO A 4 -57.39 34.17 22.17
CA PRO A 4 -56.16 33.80 22.86
C PRO A 4 -54.94 34.15 22.01
N HIS A 5 -54.02 34.89 22.63
CA HIS A 5 -52.67 35.14 22.15
C HIS A 5 -51.88 33.83 22.08
N LEU A 6 -51.16 33.62 20.98
CA LEU A 6 -50.03 32.70 20.93
C LEU A 6 -48.76 33.50 20.60
N LEU A 7 -47.90 33.61 21.61
CA LEU A 7 -46.54 34.12 21.53
C LEU A 7 -45.72 33.22 20.60
N LEU A 8 -45.22 33.78 19.50
CA LEU A 8 -44.21 33.13 18.66
C LEU A 8 -42.83 33.57 19.14
N THR A 9 -42.14 32.66 19.81
CA THR A 9 -40.73 32.77 20.21
C THR A 9 -39.84 32.70 18.98
N ALA A 10 -38.97 33.70 18.81
CA ALA A 10 -37.92 33.69 17.80
C ALA A 10 -36.80 32.72 18.20
N LEU A 11 -36.65 31.59 17.49
CA LEU A 11 -35.45 30.75 17.57
C LEU A 11 -34.37 31.33 16.64
N MET A 12 -33.39 32.01 17.22
CA MET A 12 -32.10 32.26 16.57
C MET A 12 -31.29 30.96 16.58
N LEU A 13 -31.33 30.21 15.48
CA LEU A 13 -30.40 29.11 15.25
C LEU A 13 -29.14 29.64 14.58
N CYS A 14 -28.11 29.85 15.39
CA CYS A 14 -26.73 30.05 14.94
C CYS A 14 -26.28 28.82 14.14
N SER A 15 -26.30 28.90 12.81
CA SER A 15 -25.61 27.92 11.96
C SER A 15 -24.14 28.31 11.85
N SER A 16 -23.34 27.97 12.86
CA SER A 16 -21.89 27.89 12.68
C SER A 16 -21.59 26.82 11.63
N PRO A 17 -20.71 27.06 10.64
CA PRO A 17 -20.27 25.99 9.75
C PRO A 17 -19.36 25.07 10.59
N ALA A 18 -19.98 24.06 11.20
CA ALA A 18 -19.26 22.92 11.70
C ALA A 18 -18.45 22.35 10.52
N CYS A 19 -17.14 22.24 10.71
CA CYS A 19 -16.22 21.54 9.83
C CYS A 19 -16.90 20.31 9.23
N SER A 20 -17.10 20.29 7.91
CA SER A 20 -17.40 19.03 7.23
C SER A 20 -16.20 18.10 7.46
N PRO A 21 -16.40 16.93 8.09
CA PRO A 21 -15.43 15.85 7.96
C PRO A 21 -15.35 15.57 6.46
N GLY A 22 -14.14 15.66 5.89
CA GLY A 22 -13.92 15.32 4.48
C GLY A 22 -14.56 13.98 4.18
N SER A 23 -15.39 13.94 3.14
CA SER A 23 -16.02 12.70 2.68
C SER A 23 -14.94 11.63 2.50
N PRO A 24 -15.15 10.37 2.93
CA PRO A 24 -14.23 9.29 2.64
C PRO A 24 -14.00 9.24 1.13
N VAL A 25 -12.74 9.38 0.72
CA VAL A 25 -12.34 9.29 -0.69
C VAL A 25 -12.87 7.97 -1.24
N PRO A 26 -13.58 7.96 -2.40
CA PRO A 26 -14.08 6.74 -3.00
C PRO A 26 -12.97 5.71 -3.22
N TRP A 27 -13.18 4.50 -2.72
CA TRP A 27 -12.25 3.39 -2.80
C TRP A 27 -12.02 3.02 -4.28
N SER A 28 -10.84 3.34 -4.81
CA SER A 28 -10.41 2.88 -6.14
C SER A 28 -9.05 2.17 -6.04
N PRO A 29 -8.87 1.02 -6.72
CA PRO A 29 -7.61 0.28 -6.70
C PRO A 29 -6.39 1.14 -7.11
N GLY A 30 -6.57 2.04 -8.09
CA GLY A 30 -5.51 2.94 -8.55
C GLY A 30 -5.10 4.00 -7.52
N HIS A 31 -6.04 4.52 -6.73
CA HIS A 31 -5.72 5.48 -5.67
C HIS A 31 -4.93 4.82 -4.53
N GLN A 32 -5.33 3.62 -4.11
CA GLN A 32 -4.65 2.88 -3.06
C GLN A 32 -3.19 2.56 -3.43
N LEU A 33 -2.95 2.13 -4.67
CA LEU A 33 -1.60 1.84 -5.14
C LEU A 33 -0.70 3.08 -5.19
N LYS A 34 -1.24 4.25 -5.58
CA LYS A 34 -0.51 5.53 -5.55
C LYS A 34 -0.10 5.92 -4.13
N GLU A 35 -0.99 5.78 -3.16
CA GLU A 35 -0.67 6.08 -1.76
C GLU A 35 0.37 5.11 -1.18
N ILE A 36 0.28 3.82 -1.49
CA ILE A 36 1.29 2.83 -1.09
C ILE A 36 2.66 3.18 -1.69
N LEU A 37 2.72 3.55 -2.97
CA LEU A 37 3.96 4.01 -3.63
C LEU A 37 4.52 5.26 -2.96
N ARG A 38 3.67 6.25 -2.64
CA ARG A 38 4.07 7.47 -1.93
C ARG A 38 4.68 7.16 -0.57
N LEU A 39 4.06 6.25 0.20
CA LEU A 39 4.55 5.84 1.52
C LEU A 39 5.88 5.07 1.42
N LEU A 40 6.04 4.22 0.41
CA LEU A 40 7.32 3.55 0.15
C LEU A 40 8.45 4.51 -0.19
N VAL A 41 8.15 5.64 -0.85
CA VAL A 41 9.13 6.73 -1.07
C VAL A 41 9.47 7.42 0.26
N GLN A 42 8.47 7.69 1.09
CA GLN A 42 8.68 8.35 2.40
C GLN A 42 9.44 7.50 3.41
N LEU A 43 9.43 6.17 3.28
CA LEU A 43 10.25 5.26 4.09
C LEU A 43 11.73 5.27 3.73
N GLN A 44 12.16 6.03 2.74
CA GLN A 44 13.57 6.11 2.37
C GLN A 44 14.43 6.57 3.55
N MET A 45 15.41 5.75 3.94
CA MET A 45 16.36 6.10 5.02
C MET A 45 17.57 6.85 4.47
N THR A 46 18.09 6.38 3.35
CA THR A 46 19.26 6.92 2.68
C THR A 46 19.03 6.92 1.17
N PRO A 47 19.68 7.81 0.41
CA PRO A 47 19.64 7.73 -1.04
C PRO A 47 20.11 6.36 -1.51
N SER A 48 19.27 5.64 -2.27
CA SER A 48 19.53 4.26 -2.66
C SER A 48 20.90 4.08 -3.33
N HIS A 49 21.32 5.03 -4.18
CA HIS A 49 22.64 5.02 -4.83
C HIS A 49 23.84 4.94 -3.88
N LYS A 50 23.69 5.26 -2.60
CA LYS A 50 24.76 5.09 -1.60
C LYS A 50 24.91 3.65 -1.11
N CYS A 51 23.86 2.85 -1.30
CA CYS A 51 23.82 1.43 -0.94
C CYS A 51 23.95 0.52 -2.16
N LEU A 52 23.89 1.07 -3.38
CA LEU A 52 24.00 0.31 -4.62
C LEU A 52 25.49 0.09 -4.95
N ASP A 53 25.92 -1.17 -4.93
CA ASP A 53 27.14 -1.66 -5.58
C ASP A 53 26.77 -2.30 -6.94
N ASP A 54 27.71 -2.36 -7.89
CA ASP A 54 27.50 -2.80 -9.27
C ASP A 54 27.02 -4.27 -9.36
N ASN A 55 27.21 -5.07 -8.31
CA ASN A 55 26.77 -6.46 -8.22
C ASN A 55 25.31 -6.67 -7.76
N ARG A 56 24.45 -5.68 -7.97
CA ARG A 56 23.02 -5.80 -7.66
C ARG A 56 22.42 -7.03 -8.35
N PRO A 57 21.72 -7.92 -7.63
CA PRO A 57 20.83 -8.85 -8.27
C PRO A 57 19.67 -8.07 -8.91
N GLU A 58 19.66 -8.02 -10.24
CA GLU A 58 18.50 -7.54 -10.98
C GLU A 58 17.37 -8.55 -10.82
N PHE A 59 16.42 -8.20 -9.97
CA PHE A 59 15.25 -9.02 -9.84
C PHE A 59 14.08 -8.41 -10.60
N ARG A 60 13.76 -9.00 -11.74
CA ARG A 60 12.61 -8.59 -12.54
C ARG A 60 11.45 -9.56 -12.32
N LEU A 61 10.29 -9.03 -11.95
CA LEU A 61 9.03 -9.76 -12.07
C LEU A 61 8.52 -9.57 -13.50
N THR A 62 8.49 -10.65 -14.26
CA THR A 62 7.79 -10.67 -15.56
C THR A 62 6.32 -10.95 -15.29
N ILE A 63 5.45 -10.02 -15.63
CA ILE A 63 4.00 -10.08 -15.35
C ILE A 63 3.27 -9.95 -16.67
N GLN A 64 2.35 -10.87 -16.98
CA GLN A 64 1.47 -10.71 -18.15
C GLN A 64 0.29 -9.80 -17.80
N LYS A 65 -0.19 -9.02 -18.78
CA LYS A 65 -1.30 -8.06 -18.59
C LYS A 65 -2.59 -8.75 -18.11
N THR A 66 -2.86 -9.97 -18.56
CA THR A 66 -3.98 -10.82 -18.14
C THR A 66 -3.91 -11.25 -16.67
N GLU A 67 -2.74 -11.16 -16.05
CA GLU A 67 -2.49 -11.59 -14.66
C GLU A 67 -2.39 -10.40 -13.69
N ALA A 68 -2.43 -9.15 -14.21
CA ALA A 68 -2.12 -7.93 -13.46
C ALA A 68 -2.95 -7.76 -12.18
N THR A 69 -4.27 -7.99 -12.24
CA THR A 69 -5.16 -7.85 -11.08
C THR A 69 -4.77 -8.79 -9.94
N CYS A 70 -4.49 -10.05 -10.27
CA CYS A 70 -4.12 -11.02 -9.25
C CYS A 70 -2.70 -10.82 -8.74
N VAL A 71 -1.78 -10.48 -9.64
CA VAL A 71 -0.40 -10.18 -9.28
C VAL A 71 -0.32 -8.96 -8.37
N ASN A 72 -1.14 -7.94 -8.60
CA ASN A 72 -1.25 -6.77 -7.72
C ASN A 72 -1.63 -7.21 -6.29
N GLN A 73 -2.71 -7.98 -6.15
CA GLN A 73 -3.18 -8.45 -4.84
C GLN A 73 -2.13 -9.31 -4.11
N LEU A 74 -1.51 -10.26 -4.81
CA LEU A 74 -0.45 -11.09 -4.24
C LEU A 74 0.79 -10.27 -3.85
N MET A 75 1.16 -9.28 -4.67
CA MET A 75 2.25 -8.34 -4.36
C MET A 75 1.96 -7.56 -3.09
N LEU A 76 0.79 -6.94 -2.96
CA LEU A 76 0.40 -6.21 -1.76
C LEU A 76 0.42 -7.10 -0.51
N GLN A 77 -0.05 -8.34 -0.63
CA GLN A 77 -0.02 -9.31 0.47
C GLN A 77 1.41 -9.63 0.93
N HIS A 78 2.34 -9.81 -0.01
CA HIS A 78 3.73 -10.08 0.30
C HIS A 78 4.47 -8.87 0.86
N ILE A 79 4.18 -7.67 0.35
CA ILE A 79 4.71 -6.41 0.89
C ILE A 79 4.25 -6.23 2.33
N PHE A 80 2.96 -6.45 2.60
CA PHE A 80 2.44 -6.42 3.97
C PHE A 80 3.18 -7.40 4.89
N ASN A 81 3.42 -8.62 4.42
CA ASN A 81 4.16 -9.62 5.18
C ASN A 81 5.64 -9.26 5.42
N LEU A 82 6.28 -8.55 4.49
CA LEU A 82 7.64 -8.07 4.62
C LEU A 82 7.75 -6.91 5.61
N PHE A 83 6.87 -5.91 5.52
CA PHE A 83 6.96 -4.70 6.34
C PHE A 83 6.37 -4.87 7.75
N LYS A 84 5.59 -5.93 8.00
CA LYS A 84 5.03 -6.21 9.34
C LYS A 84 6.02 -6.91 10.29
N THR A 85 7.17 -7.36 9.80
CA THR A 85 8.12 -8.13 10.64
C THR A 85 8.76 -7.26 11.71
N GLN A 86 9.33 -7.89 12.73
CA GLN A 86 10.00 -7.18 13.81
C GLN A 86 11.25 -6.45 13.29
N GLU A 87 11.96 -7.03 12.34
CA GLU A 87 13.14 -6.45 11.72
C GLU A 87 12.79 -5.20 10.92
N ALA A 88 11.67 -5.21 10.18
CA ALA A 88 11.18 -4.01 9.49
C ALA A 88 10.80 -2.90 10.46
N ARG A 89 10.15 -3.24 11.60
CA ARG A 89 9.84 -2.27 12.66
C ARG A 89 11.09 -1.73 13.34
N ALA A 90 12.12 -2.56 13.52
CA ALA A 90 13.40 -2.12 14.06
C ALA A 90 14.15 -1.19 13.10
N ALA A 91 14.01 -1.39 11.78
CA ALA A 91 14.58 -0.51 10.76
C ALA A 91 13.81 0.81 10.62
N TRP A 92 12.48 0.77 10.74
CA TRP A 92 11.59 1.92 10.54
C TRP A 92 10.53 2.05 11.64
N ASP A 93 10.92 2.45 12.84
CA ASP A 93 9.94 2.78 13.89
C ASP A 93 9.38 4.20 13.68
N THR A 94 8.56 4.34 12.64
CA THR A 94 8.00 5.64 12.22
C THR A 94 6.49 5.55 11.98
N GLN A 95 5.83 6.70 12.03
CA GLN A 95 4.42 6.81 11.66
C GLN A 95 4.17 6.42 10.20
N VAL A 96 5.15 6.63 9.31
CA VAL A 96 5.05 6.26 7.90
C VAL A 96 4.91 4.75 7.72
N LEU A 97 5.66 3.94 8.48
CA LEU A 97 5.52 2.48 8.43
C LEU A 97 4.12 2.04 8.90
N LYS A 98 3.61 2.66 9.97
CA LYS A 98 2.27 2.37 10.50
C LYS A 98 1.19 2.68 9.47
N GLU A 99 1.28 3.83 8.82
CA GLU A 99 0.37 4.22 7.74
C GLU A 99 0.47 3.25 6.54
N LEU A 100 1.68 2.87 6.12
CA LEU A 100 1.88 1.88 5.06
C LEU A 100 1.18 0.57 5.39
N LEU A 101 1.35 0.06 6.61
CA LEU A 101 0.71 -1.18 7.05
C LEU A 101 -0.83 -1.06 7.09
N SER A 102 -1.37 0.10 7.50
CA SER A 102 -2.80 0.36 7.47
C SER A 102 -3.35 0.32 6.04
N ARG A 103 -2.71 1.04 5.10
CA ARG A 103 -3.14 1.07 3.70
C ARG A 103 -3.05 -0.28 3.01
N LEU A 104 -2.02 -1.05 3.31
CA LEU A 104 -1.89 -2.42 2.82
C LEU A 104 -2.99 -3.31 3.37
N ALA A 105 -3.33 -3.20 4.66
CA ALA A 105 -4.41 -3.97 5.27
C ALA A 105 -5.79 -3.60 4.66
N GLU A 106 -6.08 -2.30 4.51
CA GLU A 106 -7.29 -1.80 3.83
C GLU A 106 -7.41 -2.33 2.40
N SER A 107 -6.29 -2.37 1.66
CA SER A 107 -6.26 -2.85 0.27
C SER A 107 -6.47 -4.36 0.16
N LEU A 108 -6.18 -5.11 1.21
CA LEU A 108 -6.31 -6.57 1.26
C LEU A 108 -7.63 -7.04 1.90
N GLU A 109 -8.37 -6.15 2.59
CA GLU A 109 -9.63 -6.48 3.26
C GLU A 109 -10.69 -7.17 2.34
N PRO A 110 -10.89 -6.74 1.08
CA PRO A 110 -11.86 -7.39 0.19
C PRO A 110 -11.53 -8.86 -0.09
N LEU A 111 -10.23 -9.21 -0.13
CA LEU A 111 -9.78 -10.59 -0.36
C LEU A 111 -10.20 -11.50 0.79
N VAL A 112 -9.97 -11.04 2.02
CA VAL A 112 -10.34 -11.78 3.24
C VAL A 112 -11.84 -12.00 3.31
N LYS A 113 -12.65 -11.01 2.88
CA LYS A 113 -14.11 -11.10 2.85
C LYS A 113 -14.63 -12.03 1.75
N SER A 114 -13.97 -12.06 0.58
CA SER A 114 -14.41 -12.88 -0.56
C SER A 114 -14.30 -14.39 -0.30
N ARG A 115 -13.40 -14.83 0.59
CA ARG A 115 -13.10 -16.25 0.87
C ARG A 115 -12.76 -17.09 -0.38
N GLU A 116 -12.55 -16.44 -1.51
CA GLU A 116 -12.11 -17.00 -2.77
C GLU A 116 -10.61 -16.73 -2.89
N GLU A 117 -9.78 -17.77 -2.85
CA GLU A 117 -8.44 -17.62 -3.41
C GLU A 117 -8.61 -17.36 -4.91
N PRO A 118 -7.97 -16.33 -5.48
CA PRO A 118 -8.10 -16.06 -6.90
C PRO A 118 -7.59 -17.28 -7.70
N VAL A 119 -8.54 -18.00 -8.30
CA VAL A 119 -8.36 -19.34 -8.93
C VAL A 119 -7.39 -19.31 -10.13
N PHE A 120 -7.03 -18.11 -10.62
CA PHE A 120 -6.29 -17.92 -11.87
C PHE A 120 -4.81 -17.55 -11.72
N CYS A 121 -4.15 -17.87 -10.59
CA CYS A 121 -2.85 -17.25 -10.26
C CYS A 121 -1.72 -18.20 -9.90
N THR A 122 -1.81 -19.48 -10.22
CA THR A 122 -0.84 -20.49 -9.77
C THR A 122 0.60 -20.17 -10.21
N GLN A 123 0.81 -19.82 -11.49
CA GLN A 123 2.14 -19.52 -12.02
C GLN A 123 2.70 -18.18 -11.52
N PRO A 124 1.96 -17.05 -11.59
CA PRO A 124 2.43 -15.79 -11.01
C PRO A 124 2.66 -15.86 -9.50
N ARG A 125 1.84 -16.61 -8.76
CA ARG A 125 2.02 -16.83 -7.32
C ARG A 125 3.35 -17.50 -7.02
N LEU A 126 3.74 -18.53 -7.77
CA LEU A 126 5.03 -19.19 -7.56
C LEU A 126 6.21 -18.27 -7.86
N ALA A 127 6.12 -17.47 -8.92
CA ALA A 127 7.14 -16.48 -9.26
C ALA A 127 7.27 -15.40 -8.16
N LEU A 128 6.14 -14.90 -7.65
CA LEU A 128 6.10 -13.95 -6.55
C LEU A 128 6.64 -14.53 -5.24
N LEU A 129 6.30 -15.78 -4.92
CA LEU A 129 6.84 -16.46 -3.75
C LEU A 129 8.37 -16.58 -3.83
N LYS A 130 8.89 -16.99 -4.99
CA LYS A 130 10.35 -17.04 -5.24
C LYS A 130 10.97 -15.64 -5.13
N TYR A 131 10.32 -14.64 -5.71
CA TYR A 131 10.73 -13.26 -5.63
C TYR A 131 10.89 -12.84 -4.16
N PHE A 132 9.83 -12.87 -3.35
CA PHE A 132 9.89 -12.37 -1.98
C PHE A 132 10.80 -13.21 -1.10
N ARG A 133 10.82 -14.53 -1.29
CA ARG A 133 11.77 -15.41 -0.60
C ARG A 133 13.21 -14.98 -0.83
N SER A 134 13.57 -14.64 -2.07
CA SER A 134 14.91 -14.14 -2.37
C SER A 134 15.26 -12.86 -1.62
N ARG A 135 14.29 -11.99 -1.33
CA ARG A 135 14.51 -10.72 -0.59
C ARG A 135 14.70 -11.00 0.88
N PHE A 136 13.87 -11.87 1.45
CA PHE A 136 14.06 -12.32 2.83
C PHE A 136 15.43 -12.97 3.02
N CYS A 137 15.86 -13.85 2.11
CA CYS A 137 17.19 -14.44 2.16
C CYS A 137 18.31 -13.39 2.02
N TYR A 138 18.14 -12.41 1.13
CA TYR A 138 19.08 -11.30 0.99
C TYR A 138 19.19 -10.47 2.28
N LEU A 139 18.07 -10.06 2.87
CA LEU A 139 18.04 -9.33 4.14
C LEU A 139 18.74 -10.12 5.26
N GLN A 140 18.50 -11.42 5.35
CA GLN A 140 19.18 -12.29 6.32
C GLN A 140 20.70 -12.32 6.10
N LYS A 141 21.14 -12.51 4.84
CA LYS A 141 22.57 -12.53 4.49
C LYS A 141 23.27 -11.22 4.84
N GLU A 142 22.61 -10.10 4.59
CA GLU A 142 23.10 -8.75 4.90
C GLU A 142 22.79 -8.30 6.33
N GLN A 143 22.36 -9.23 7.20
CA GLN A 143 22.07 -9.01 8.62
C GLN A 143 21.11 -7.85 8.87
N TYR A 144 20.14 -7.65 7.97
CA TYR A 144 19.14 -6.60 8.06
C TYR A 144 19.74 -5.19 8.17
N SER A 145 20.90 -4.97 7.57
CA SER A 145 21.55 -3.64 7.55
C SER A 145 20.64 -2.59 6.91
N SER A 146 20.85 -1.31 7.27
CA SER A 146 20.08 -0.19 6.69
C SER A 146 20.18 -0.15 5.16
N CYS A 147 21.33 -0.51 4.59
CA CYS A 147 21.49 -0.57 3.14
C CYS A 147 20.72 -1.74 2.50
N ALA A 148 20.69 -2.90 3.13
CA ALA A 148 19.89 -4.03 2.64
C ALA A 148 18.40 -3.68 2.61
N TRP A 149 17.92 -3.00 3.66
CA TRP A 149 16.55 -2.49 3.72
C TRP A 149 16.23 -1.46 2.65
N GLU A 150 17.13 -0.50 2.40
CA GLU A 150 16.94 0.50 1.35
C GLU A 150 16.89 -0.13 -0.05
N ILE A 151 17.73 -1.15 -0.32
CA ILE A 151 17.70 -1.91 -1.57
C ILE A 151 16.37 -2.64 -1.75
N VAL A 152 15.90 -3.34 -0.72
CA VAL A 152 14.62 -4.08 -0.79
C VAL A 152 13.43 -3.14 -0.92
N ARG A 153 13.41 -2.03 -0.18
CA ARG A 153 12.38 -0.99 -0.29
C ARG A 153 12.29 -0.46 -1.72
N GLU A 154 13.43 -0.14 -2.33
CA GLU A 154 13.49 0.39 -3.69
C GLU A 154 13.08 -0.64 -4.76
N ASP A 155 13.48 -1.90 -4.58
CA ASP A 155 13.09 -3.02 -5.44
C ASP A 155 11.56 -3.25 -5.43
N VAL A 156 10.96 -3.21 -4.23
CA VAL A 156 9.50 -3.28 -4.04
C VAL A 156 8.81 -2.09 -4.70
N ARG A 157 9.30 -0.86 -4.49
CA ARG A 157 8.74 0.36 -5.09
C ARG A 157 8.73 0.29 -6.62
N LYS A 158 9.85 -0.11 -7.24
CA LYS A 158 9.96 -0.26 -8.69
C LYS A 158 8.99 -1.31 -9.23
N SER A 159 8.90 -2.45 -8.55
CA SER A 159 7.99 -3.54 -8.96
C SER A 159 6.52 -3.13 -8.88
N LEU A 160 6.11 -2.40 -7.84
CA LEU A 160 4.75 -1.86 -7.75
C LEU A 160 4.46 -0.79 -8.80
N SER A 161 5.43 0.07 -9.11
CA SER A 161 5.28 1.08 -10.17
C SER A 161 4.97 0.41 -11.50
N HIS A 162 5.74 -0.63 -11.85
CA HIS A 162 5.55 -1.39 -13.07
C HIS A 162 4.15 -2.05 -13.15
N ILE A 163 3.61 -2.50 -12.02
CA ILE A 163 2.24 -3.03 -11.94
C ILE A 163 1.19 -1.93 -12.11
N SER A 164 1.42 -0.76 -11.53
CA SER A 164 0.54 0.41 -11.66
C SER A 164 0.38 0.83 -13.12
N ASP A 165 1.47 0.81 -13.88
CA ASP A 165 1.48 1.25 -15.28
C ASP A 165 0.56 0.37 -16.15
N PHE A 166 0.50 -0.94 -15.88
CA PHE A 166 -0.42 -1.84 -16.57
C PHE A 166 -1.90 -1.55 -16.31
N HIS A 167 -2.25 -1.04 -15.12
CA HIS A 167 -3.64 -0.69 -14.80
C HIS A 167 -4.10 0.59 -15.51
N THR A 168 -3.19 1.55 -15.73
CA THR A 168 -3.48 2.79 -16.47
C THR A 168 -3.68 2.57 -17.97
N GLU A 169 -3.04 1.57 -18.58
CA GLU A 169 -3.22 1.23 -20.00
C GLU A 169 -4.44 0.34 -20.32
N VAL A 170 -5.15 -0.16 -19.30
CA VAL A 170 -6.39 -0.93 -19.49
C VAL A 170 -7.63 -0.04 -19.37
N SER A 171 -7.47 1.15 -18.77
CA SER A 171 -8.56 2.11 -18.52
C SER A 171 -8.62 3.25 -19.55
N ASN A 172 -7.76 3.21 -20.58
CA ASN A 172 -7.79 4.07 -21.78
C ASN A 172 -8.03 3.20 -23.02
#